data_AF-A0A356WHJ4-F1
#
_entry.id   AF-A0A356WHJ4-F1
#
_cell.length_a   1.000
_cell.length_b   1.000
_cell.length_c   1.000
_cell.angle_alpha   90.00
_cell.angle_beta   90.00
_cell.angle_gamma   90.00
#
_symmetry.space_group_name_H-M   'P 1'
#
loop_
_entity.id
_entity.type
_entity.pdbx_description
1 polymer ?
#
loop_
_entity_poly.entity_id
_entity_poly.type
_entity_poly.pdbx_seq_one_letter_code
_entity_poly.pdbx_strand_id
1 'polypeptide(L)'
;MASTLLNLISTVLFFAVGFALLRWINRFEPQWVSRDGTRFSARMTEDNVDASKWVDVRVTIDEKQLIIQARGRRGKSFRGRWNVGYFTETQDLKRRHYVVTNELDRDDRAILRVPANSTCIASLDAMIR
;
A
#
# COMPACT_ATOMS: atom_id res chain seq x y z
N MET A 1 -8.61 10.81 -50.56
CA MET A 1 -7.29 10.40 -50.03
C MET A 1 -6.84 11.25 -48.84
N ALA A 2 -6.81 12.58 -48.93
CA ALA A 2 -6.39 13.44 -47.82
C ALA A 2 -7.24 13.28 -46.53
N SER A 3 -8.57 13.17 -46.66
CA SER A 3 -9.49 12.94 -45.52
C SER A 3 -9.26 11.58 -44.84
N THR A 4 -9.04 10.53 -45.62
CA THR A 4 -8.72 9.18 -45.11
C THR A 4 -7.41 9.17 -44.33
N LEU A 5 -6.38 9.86 -44.85
CA LEU A 5 -5.10 9.99 -44.18
C LEU A 5 -5.21 10.81 -42.88
N LEU A 6 -5.97 11.90 -42.89
CA LEU A 6 -6.19 12.72 -41.70
C LEU A 6 -6.93 11.94 -40.60
N ASN A 7 -7.93 11.14 -40.98
CA ASN A 7 -8.68 10.28 -40.05
C ASN A 7 -7.80 9.16 -39.48
N LEU A 8 -6.90 8.60 -40.28
CA LEU A 8 -5.94 7.60 -39.80
C LEU A 8 -4.99 8.21 -38.77
N ILE A 9 -4.42 9.39 -39.07
CA ILE A 9 -3.52 10.11 -38.18
C ILE A 9 -4.25 10.48 -36.87
N SER A 10 -5.48 11.00 -36.94
CA SER A 10 -6.23 11.38 -35.74
C SER A 10 -6.55 10.16 -34.86
N THR A 11 -6.89 9.02 -35.47
CA THR A 11 -7.15 7.77 -34.75
C THR A 11 -5.90 7.27 -34.03
N VAL A 12 -4.75 7.22 -34.73
CA VAL A 12 -3.47 6.80 -34.13
C VAL A 12 -3.07 7.73 -32.99
N LEU A 13 -3.21 9.06 -33.19
CA LEU A 13 -2.85 10.05 -32.20
C LEU A 13 -3.75 9.96 -30.95
N PHE A 14 -5.04 9.69 -31.12
CA PHE A 14 -5.98 9.46 -30.02
C PHE A 14 -5.55 8.28 -29.13
N PHE A 15 -5.22 7.14 -29.73
CA PHE A 15 -4.73 5.98 -28.97
C PHE A 15 -3.37 6.22 -28.33
N ALA A 16 -2.44 6.90 -29.02
CA ALA A 16 -1.13 7.23 -28.47
C ALA A 16 -1.25 8.13 -27.22
N VAL A 17 -2.09 9.16 -27.28
CA VAL A 17 -2.37 10.05 -26.14
C VAL A 17 -3.06 9.28 -25.02
N GLY A 18 -4.08 8.46 -25.34
CA GLY A 18 -4.77 7.63 -24.36
C GLY A 18 -3.83 6.68 -23.62
N PHE A 19 -2.94 6.00 -24.34
CA PHE A 19 -1.96 5.09 -23.75
C PHE A 19 -0.91 5.84 -22.90
N ALA A 20 -0.46 7.02 -23.36
CA ALA A 20 0.44 7.87 -22.60
C ALA A 20 -0.19 8.33 -21.27
N LEU A 21 -1.46 8.74 -21.27
CA LEU A 21 -2.20 9.13 -20.08
C LEU A 21 -2.42 7.94 -19.13
N LEU A 22 -2.81 6.77 -19.63
CA LEU A 22 -2.94 5.56 -18.81
C LEU A 22 -1.61 5.18 -18.16
N ARG A 23 -0.51 5.22 -18.92
CA ARG A 23 0.83 4.95 -18.41
C ARG A 23 1.25 5.98 -17.37
N TRP A 24 0.83 7.24 -17.50
CA TRP A 24 1.10 8.27 -16.50
C TRP A 24 0.29 8.02 -15.22
N ILE A 25 -1.02 7.76 -15.33
CA ILE A 25 -1.89 7.52 -14.16
C ILE A 25 -1.43 6.29 -13.37
N ASN A 26 -0.99 5.23 -14.06
CA ASN A 26 -0.46 4.03 -13.40
C ASN A 26 0.85 4.24 -12.63
N ARG A 27 1.49 5.42 -12.72
CA ARG A 27 2.64 5.76 -11.87
C ARG A 27 2.25 6.28 -10.50
N PHE A 28 1.00 6.71 -10.31
CA PHE A 28 0.55 7.16 -9.00
C PHE A 28 0.37 5.96 -8.07
N GLU A 29 0.77 6.16 -6.82
CA GLU A 29 0.57 5.12 -5.82
C GLU A 29 -0.93 4.88 -5.61
N PRO A 30 -1.35 3.60 -5.53
CA PRO A 30 -2.76 3.26 -5.33
C PRO A 30 -3.24 3.60 -3.90
N GLN A 31 -2.32 4.00 -3.02
CA GLN A 31 -2.59 4.42 -1.66
C GLN A 31 -2.00 5.81 -1.42
N TRP A 32 -2.53 6.52 -0.42
CA TRP A 32 -1.91 7.75 0.02
C TRP A 32 -0.61 7.43 0.76
N VAL A 33 0.48 8.06 0.35
CA VAL A 33 1.79 8.00 0.98
C VAL A 33 2.37 9.41 1.07
N SER A 34 3.14 9.68 2.10
CA SER A 34 3.95 10.89 2.21
C SER A 34 5.20 10.77 1.33
N ARG A 35 5.78 11.92 0.96
CA ARG A 35 6.96 11.97 0.08
C ARG A 35 8.18 11.22 0.65
N ASP A 36 8.31 11.17 1.96
CA ASP A 36 9.36 10.48 2.72
C ASP A 36 9.01 9.00 3.03
N GLY A 37 7.83 8.52 2.63
CA GLY A 37 7.41 7.14 2.86
C GLY A 37 7.08 6.80 4.33
N THR A 38 7.14 7.76 5.24
CA THR A 38 6.94 7.53 6.68
C THR A 38 5.48 7.51 7.08
N ARG A 39 4.59 8.16 6.33
CA ARG A 39 3.14 8.20 6.60
C ARG A 39 2.39 7.65 5.42
N PHE A 40 1.52 6.69 5.63
CA PHE A 40 0.75 6.10 4.54
C PHE A 40 -0.57 5.51 5.01
N SER A 41 -1.51 5.34 4.08
CA SER A 41 -2.69 4.51 4.31
C SER A 41 -2.37 3.07 3.91
N ALA A 42 -2.75 2.10 4.72
CA ALA A 42 -2.55 0.68 4.44
C ALA A 42 -3.78 -0.13 4.85
N ARG A 43 -3.76 -1.43 4.56
CA ARG A 43 -4.78 -2.36 5.03
C ARG A 43 -4.21 -3.31 6.06
N MET A 44 -4.97 -3.57 7.11
CA MET A 44 -4.57 -4.43 8.21
C MET A 44 -5.64 -5.49 8.48
N THR A 45 -5.22 -6.66 8.93
CA THR A 45 -6.09 -7.74 9.40
C THR A 45 -5.39 -8.47 10.56
N GLU A 46 -6.13 -9.15 11.42
CA GLU A 46 -5.55 -9.98 12.48
C GLU A 46 -4.86 -11.20 11.87
N ASP A 47 -3.80 -11.69 12.51
CA ASP A 47 -3.09 -12.91 12.09
C ASP A 47 -3.79 -14.16 12.64
N ASN A 48 -5.06 -14.35 12.26
CA ASN A 48 -5.89 -15.48 12.66
C ASN A 48 -6.64 -16.03 11.43
N VAL A 49 -6.86 -17.34 11.39
CA VAL A 49 -7.61 -18.03 10.32
C VAL A 49 -9.05 -17.52 10.24
N ASP A 50 -9.63 -17.16 11.38
CA ASP A 50 -10.99 -16.59 11.49
C ASP A 50 -11.00 -15.05 11.42
N ALA A 51 -9.86 -14.42 11.11
CA ALA A 51 -9.70 -12.98 11.19
C ALA A 51 -10.68 -12.22 10.28
N SER A 52 -11.11 -11.07 10.80
CA SER A 52 -12.07 -10.20 10.14
C SER A 52 -11.52 -9.58 8.83
N LYS A 53 -12.46 -9.13 7.99
CA LYS A 53 -12.20 -8.43 6.71
C LYS A 53 -11.12 -7.34 6.90
N TRP A 54 -10.19 -7.26 5.95
CA TRP A 54 -9.22 -6.17 5.82
C TRP A 54 -9.83 -4.80 6.15
N VAL A 55 -9.21 -4.09 7.10
CA VAL A 55 -9.59 -2.73 7.49
C VAL A 55 -8.56 -1.73 7.01
N ASP A 56 -9.01 -0.55 6.61
CA ASP A 56 -8.10 0.54 6.26
C ASP A 56 -7.56 1.20 7.55
N VAL A 57 -6.26 1.45 7.59
CA VAL A 57 -5.56 2.13 8.68
C VAL A 57 -4.65 3.22 8.13
N ARG A 58 -4.32 4.20 8.96
CA ARG A 58 -3.23 5.15 8.70
C ARG A 58 -2.04 4.74 9.54
N VAL A 59 -0.89 4.65 8.92
CA VAL A 59 0.36 4.24 9.54
C VAL A 59 1.31 5.43 9.51
N THR A 60 1.95 5.69 10.63
CA THR A 60 3.08 6.61 10.75
C THR A 60 4.26 5.84 11.31
N ILE A 61 5.38 5.92 10.63
CA ILE A 61 6.67 5.40 11.07
C ILE A 61 7.28 6.42 12.02
N ASP A 62 7.60 5.97 13.23
CA ASP A 62 8.31 6.75 14.24
C ASP A 62 9.53 5.93 14.70
N GLU A 63 10.71 6.32 14.21
CA GLU A 63 11.98 5.62 14.40
C GLU A 63 11.91 4.13 14.00
N LYS A 64 11.71 3.24 14.98
CA LYS A 64 11.61 1.77 14.81
C LYS A 64 10.20 1.21 15.06
N GLN A 65 9.23 2.08 15.29
CA GLN A 65 7.86 1.70 15.62
C GLN A 65 6.88 2.20 14.57
N LEU A 66 5.79 1.46 14.42
CA LEU A 66 4.62 1.86 13.65
C LEU A 66 3.55 2.39 14.58
N ILE A 67 3.22 3.66 14.42
CA ILE A 67 2.06 4.29 15.06
C ILE A 67 0.87 4.11 14.12
N ILE A 68 -0.06 3.24 14.52
CA ILE A 68 -1.25 2.92 13.73
C ILE A 68 -2.45 3.71 14.27
N GLN A 69 -3.10 4.42 13.35
CA GLN A 69 -4.33 5.15 13.57
C GLN A 69 -5.48 4.49 12.80
N ALA A 70 -6.56 4.22 13.52
CA ALA A 70 -7.77 3.63 12.97
C ALA A 70 -8.44 4.55 11.93
N ARG A 71 -8.85 4.00 10.77
CA ARG A 71 -9.82 4.65 9.89
C ARG A 71 -11.21 4.07 10.14
N GLY A 72 -11.98 4.73 11.00
CA GLY A 72 -13.35 4.33 11.35
C GLY A 72 -13.45 3.31 12.49
N ARG A 73 -14.66 2.79 12.75
CA ARG A 73 -14.96 1.98 13.95
C ARG A 73 -14.25 0.63 13.96
N ARG A 74 -14.16 -0.05 12.81
CA ARG A 74 -13.55 -1.39 12.71
C ARG A 74 -12.03 -1.38 12.89
N GLY A 75 -11.36 -0.28 12.53
CA GLY A 75 -9.91 -0.16 12.70
C GLY A 75 -9.48 0.17 14.14
N LYS A 76 -10.42 0.36 15.07
CA LYS A 76 -10.11 0.81 16.44
C LYS A 76 -9.28 -0.21 17.22
N SER A 77 -9.44 -1.51 16.97
CA SER A 77 -8.64 -2.57 17.60
C SER A 77 -7.15 -2.43 17.27
N PHE A 78 -6.83 -2.05 16.04
CA PHE A 78 -5.45 -1.89 15.58
C PHE A 78 -4.79 -0.57 16.01
N ARG A 79 -5.48 0.29 16.76
CA ARG A 79 -4.91 1.58 17.16
C ARG A 79 -3.84 1.36 18.22
N GLY A 80 -2.62 1.85 17.97
CA GLY A 80 -1.53 1.73 18.93
C GLY A 80 -0.16 1.78 18.29
N ARG A 81 0.83 1.33 19.05
CA ARG A 81 2.20 1.16 18.61
C ARG A 81 2.44 -0.32 18.27
N TRP A 82 3.04 -0.54 17.12
CA TRP A 82 3.27 -1.85 16.54
C TRP A 82 4.72 -1.95 16.09
N ASN A 83 5.29 -3.15 16.19
CA ASN A 83 6.63 -3.45 15.71
C ASN A 83 6.53 -4.28 14.43
N VAL A 84 7.39 -4.00 13.46
CA VAL A 84 7.51 -4.82 12.25
C VAL A 84 8.39 -6.02 12.56
N GLY A 85 7.86 -7.23 12.37
CA GLY A 85 8.63 -8.46 12.57
C GLY A 85 9.34 -8.91 11.30
N TYR A 86 8.57 -9.37 10.33
CA TYR A 86 9.08 -9.87 9.05
C TYR A 86 8.05 -9.62 7.94
N PHE A 87 8.47 -9.73 6.69
CA PHE A 87 7.54 -9.73 5.56
C PHE A 87 7.43 -11.14 4.98
N THR A 88 6.25 -11.46 4.46
CA THR A 88 6.03 -12.69 3.70
C THR A 88 5.89 -12.34 2.22
N GLU A 89 6.67 -13.01 1.38
CA GLU A 89 6.51 -12.95 -0.07
C GLU A 89 5.33 -13.84 -0.46
N THR A 90 4.18 -13.22 -0.72
CA THR A 90 3.02 -13.93 -1.29
C THR A 90 3.17 -13.97 -2.81
N GLN A 91 2.65 -15.00 -3.46
CA GLN A 91 2.63 -15.11 -4.94
C GLN A 91 1.98 -13.90 -5.64
N ASP A 92 1.17 -13.11 -4.94
CA ASP A 92 0.66 -11.83 -5.44
C ASP A 92 1.78 -10.77 -5.45
N LEU A 93 2.58 -10.75 -6.52
CA LEU A 93 3.69 -9.82 -6.76
C LEU A 93 3.30 -8.32 -6.67
N LYS A 94 1.99 -7.99 -6.63
CA LYS A 94 1.53 -6.60 -6.52
C LYS A 94 1.47 -6.10 -5.09
N ARG A 95 1.53 -6.97 -4.07
CA ARG A 95 1.32 -6.61 -2.67
C ARG A 95 2.32 -7.31 -1.77
N ARG A 96 2.79 -6.59 -0.75
CA ARG A 96 3.68 -7.10 0.28
C ARG A 96 2.95 -7.13 1.61
N HIS A 97 3.11 -8.23 2.33
CA HIS A 97 2.49 -8.46 3.63
C HIS A 97 3.58 -8.44 4.70
N TYR A 98 3.44 -7.55 5.66
CA TYR A 98 4.30 -7.41 6.83
C TYR A 98 3.56 -7.94 8.04
N VAL A 99 4.17 -8.85 8.78
CA VAL A 99 3.66 -9.29 10.08
C VAL A 99 4.11 -8.28 11.11
N VAL A 100 3.14 -7.73 11.83
CA VAL A 100 3.37 -6.74 12.88
C VAL A 100 2.81 -7.26 14.20
N THR A 101 3.51 -6.94 15.28
CA THR A 101 3.14 -7.35 16.64
C THR A 101 2.88 -6.10 17.47
N ASN A 102 1.84 -6.12 18.29
CA ASN A 102 1.55 -5.02 19.19
C ASN A 102 2.71 -4.86 20.19
N GLU A 103 3.05 -3.61 20.53
CA GLU A 103 4.13 -3.33 21.50
C GLU A 103 3.76 -3.83 22.91
N LEU A 104 2.48 -3.70 23.29
CA LEU A 104 2.00 -4.03 24.63
C LEU A 104 1.68 -5.50 24.80
N ASP A 105 1.29 -6.18 23.72
CA ASP A 105 0.90 -7.59 23.71
C ASP A 105 1.56 -8.31 22.53
N ARG A 106 2.51 -9.20 22.81
CA ARG A 106 3.24 -9.93 21.76
C ARG A 106 2.41 -11.04 21.12
N ASP A 107 1.31 -11.43 21.76
CA ASP A 107 0.36 -12.41 21.21
C ASP A 107 -0.65 -11.72 20.28
N ASP A 108 -0.81 -10.40 20.37
CA ASP A 108 -1.60 -9.60 19.44
C ASP A 108 -0.80 -9.33 18.15
N ARG A 109 -1.05 -10.18 17.15
CA ARG A 109 -0.40 -10.17 15.85
C ARG A 109 -1.37 -9.78 14.75
N ALA A 110 -0.85 -9.05 13.79
CA ALA A 110 -1.62 -8.60 12.65
C ALA A 110 -0.77 -8.55 11.39
N ILE A 111 -1.44 -8.56 10.25
CA ILE A 111 -0.84 -8.51 8.93
C ILE A 111 -1.13 -7.15 8.32
N LEU A 112 -0.07 -6.38 8.07
CA LEU A 112 -0.10 -5.12 7.36
C LEU A 112 0.19 -5.34 5.87
N ARG A 113 -0.72 -4.90 5.01
CA ARG A 113 -0.61 -5.04 3.56
C ARG A 113 -0.39 -3.69 2.89
N VAL A 114 0.67 -3.63 2.08
CA VAL A 114 1.05 -2.47 1.27
C VAL A 114 1.31 -2.88 -0.19
N PRO A 115 1.14 -1.98 -1.17
CA PRO A 115 1.52 -2.21 -2.57
C PRO A 115 3.02 -2.46 -2.70
N ALA A 116 3.43 -3.45 -3.48
CA ALA A 116 4.83 -3.89 -3.62
C ALA A 116 5.77 -2.84 -4.24
N ASN A 117 5.23 -1.81 -4.91
CA ASN A 117 5.99 -0.72 -5.51
C ASN A 117 5.83 0.62 -4.75
N SER A 118 5.27 0.58 -3.53
CA SER A 118 5.05 1.76 -2.70
C SER A 118 6.37 2.29 -2.13
N THR A 119 6.54 3.61 -2.10
CA THR A 119 7.71 4.28 -1.50
C THR A 119 7.89 3.94 -0.01
N CYS A 120 6.82 3.63 0.71
CA CYS A 120 6.90 3.23 2.12
C CYS A 120 7.62 1.89 2.38
N ILE A 121 7.84 1.07 1.35
CA ILE A 121 8.56 -0.21 1.48
C ILE A 121 10.00 0.01 1.91
N ALA A 122 10.68 1.03 1.38
CA ALA A 122 12.05 1.32 1.78
C ALA A 122 12.13 1.62 3.29
N SER A 123 11.17 2.38 3.81
CA SER A 123 11.07 2.73 5.23
C SER A 123 10.68 1.53 6.10
N LEU A 124 9.78 0.67 5.63
CA LEU A 124 9.40 -0.57 6.33
C LEU A 124 10.53 -1.60 6.37
N ASP A 125 11.24 -1.79 5.25
CA ASP A 125 12.36 -2.73 5.16
C ASP A 125 13.54 -2.27 6.01
N ALA A 126 13.73 -0.96 6.18
CA ALA A 126 14.72 -0.40 7.08
C ALA A 126 14.44 -0.71 8.56
N MET A 127 13.19 -1.02 8.94
CA MET A 127 12.84 -1.39 10.32
C MET A 127 13.17 -2.84 10.67
N ILE A 128 13.25 -3.72 9.66
CA ILE A 128 13.51 -5.15 9.85
C ILE A 128 15.02 -5.42 9.96
N ARG A 129 15.86 -4.50 9.49
CA ARG A 129 17.33 -4.57 9.55
C ARG A 129 17.86 -4.13 10.91
#